data_AF-A0A9Q2NXT5-F1
#
_entry.id   AF-A0A9Q2NXT5-F1
#
_cell.length_a   1.000
_cell.length_b   1.000
_cell.length_c   1.000
_cell.angle_alpha   90.00
_cell.angle_beta   90.00
_cell.angle_gamma   90.00
#
_symmetry.space_group_name_H-M   'P 1'
#
loop_
_entity.id
_entity.type
_entity.pdbx_description
1 polymer ?
#
loop_
_entity_poly.entity_id
_entity_poly.type
_entity_poly.pdbx_seq_one_letter_code
_entity_poly.pdbx_strand_id
1 'polypeptide(L)'
;MMQKISVLHPRDTAYFDEDTLTGLSRDLGPSVAENILCRALEDIALRFVQIRTDYTSGNHQALRKSVHAVIPIAAQIGLPGLSQIGRDVLICVDQADPVALAATLCRFLRWGETAMSCADMGLDLSL
;
A
#
# COMPACT_ATOMS: atom_id res chain seq x y z
N MET A 1 39.08 8.63 9.18
CA MET A 1 38.31 7.64 9.98
C MET A 1 37.21 7.07 9.11
N MET A 2 37.05 5.75 9.08
CA MET A 2 36.05 5.07 8.26
C MET A 2 34.75 4.95 9.07
N GLN A 3 33.69 5.65 8.67
CA GLN A 3 32.40 5.53 9.34
C GLN A 3 31.72 4.23 8.91
N LYS A 4 31.31 3.42 9.90
CA LYS A 4 30.65 2.14 9.67
C LYS A 4 29.19 2.42 9.29
N ILE A 5 28.89 2.42 8.00
CA ILE A 5 27.51 2.55 7.51
C ILE A 5 26.83 1.19 7.71
N SER A 6 25.77 1.17 8.51
CA SER A 6 24.91 0.00 8.67
C SER A 6 23.62 0.24 7.90
N VAL A 7 23.26 -0.69 7.00
CA VAL A 7 22.01 -0.62 6.24
C VAL A 7 20.90 -1.16 7.13
N LEU A 8 19.99 -0.28 7.55
CA LEU A 8 18.76 -0.70 8.20
C LEU A 8 17.85 -1.34 7.14
N HIS A 9 17.31 -2.52 7.44
CA HIS A 9 16.29 -3.16 6.63
C HIS A 9 14.97 -3.13 7.43
N PRO A 10 14.17 -2.05 7.33
CA PRO A 10 12.89 -1.99 8.01
C PRO A 10 12.02 -3.16 7.53
N ARG A 11 11.71 -4.07 8.44
CA ARG A 11 10.75 -5.16 8.22
C ARG A 11 9.41 -4.69 8.72
N ASP A 12 8.62 -4.13 7.81
CA ASP A 12 7.21 -3.98 8.13
C ASP A 12 6.46 -5.22 7.69
N THR A 13 5.72 -5.83 8.62
CA THR A 13 4.85 -6.95 8.32
C THR A 13 3.53 -6.41 7.81
N ALA A 14 3.29 -6.52 6.49
CA ALA A 14 1.96 -6.31 5.95
C ALA A 14 1.05 -7.47 6.39
N TYR A 15 -0.15 -7.12 6.83
CA TYR A 15 -1.19 -8.09 7.19
C TYR A 15 -2.52 -7.62 6.63
N PHE A 16 -3.38 -8.58 6.29
CA PHE A 16 -4.76 -8.34 5.96
C PHE A 16 -5.59 -8.41 7.24
N ASP A 17 -6.55 -7.50 7.37
CA ASP A 17 -7.56 -7.56 8.41
C ASP A 17 -8.54 -8.69 8.11
N GLU A 18 -8.44 -9.77 8.90
CA GLU A 18 -9.22 -10.99 8.72
C GLU A 18 -10.73 -10.73 8.84
N ASP A 19 -11.15 -9.80 9.70
CA ASP A 19 -12.56 -9.45 9.88
C ASP A 19 -13.14 -8.81 8.61
N THR A 20 -12.38 -7.92 7.96
CA THR A 20 -12.77 -7.31 6.69
C THR A 20 -12.90 -8.38 5.58
N LEU A 21 -11.92 -9.27 5.44
CA LEU A 21 -11.95 -10.33 4.42
C LEU A 21 -13.07 -11.35 4.68
N THR A 22 -13.28 -11.73 5.94
CA THR A 22 -14.36 -12.62 6.35
C THR A 22 -15.73 -11.98 6.09
N GLY A 23 -15.86 -10.67 6.35
CA GLY A 23 -17.05 -9.89 6.01
C GLY A 23 -17.34 -9.89 4.51
N LEU A 24 -16.34 -9.57 3.68
CA LEU A 24 -16.45 -9.62 2.22
C LEU A 24 -16.93 -11.00 1.72
N SER A 25 -16.31 -12.07 2.22
CA SER A 25 -16.65 -13.45 1.84
C SER A 25 -18.07 -13.84 2.29
N ARG A 26 -18.46 -13.47 3.52
CA ARG A 26 -19.80 -13.73 4.05
C ARG A 26 -20.89 -13.00 3.25
N ASP A 27 -20.64 -11.75 2.87
CA ASP A 27 -21.68 -10.89 2.29
C ASP A 27 -21.84 -11.13 0.77
N LEU A 28 -20.75 -11.51 0.07
CA LEU A 28 -20.72 -11.61 -1.39
C LEU A 28 -20.47 -13.04 -1.90
N GLY A 29 -20.05 -13.95 -1.02
CA GLY A 29 -19.56 -15.27 -1.37
C GLY A 29 -18.04 -15.28 -1.64
N PRO A 30 -17.37 -16.43 -1.42
CA PRO A 30 -15.91 -16.53 -1.46
C PRO A 30 -15.32 -16.15 -2.82
N SER A 31 -15.89 -16.63 -3.92
CA SER A 31 -15.38 -16.33 -5.27
C SER A 31 -15.50 -14.86 -5.67
N VAL A 32 -16.55 -14.17 -5.20
CA VAL A 32 -16.74 -12.75 -5.48
C VAL A 32 -15.78 -11.92 -4.62
N ALA A 33 -15.61 -12.28 -3.35
CA ALA A 33 -14.66 -11.65 -2.45
C ALA A 33 -13.22 -11.76 -2.97
N GLU A 34 -12.82 -12.95 -3.45
CA GLU A 34 -11.53 -13.19 -4.10
C GLU A 34 -11.35 -12.29 -5.33
N ASN A 35 -12.35 -12.22 -6.21
CA ASN A 35 -12.25 -11.39 -7.41
C ASN A 35 -12.09 -9.90 -7.08
N ILE A 36 -12.79 -9.43 -6.04
CA ILE A 36 -12.66 -8.06 -5.53
C ILE A 36 -11.26 -7.83 -4.98
N LEU A 37 -10.72 -8.77 -4.19
CA LEU A 37 -9.38 -8.70 -3.65
C LEU A 37 -8.34 -8.59 -4.77
N CYS A 38 -8.36 -9.49 -5.75
CA CYS A 38 -7.42 -9.49 -6.87
C CYS A 38 -7.48 -8.18 -7.66
N ARG A 39 -8.68 -7.72 -8.02
CA ARG A 39 -8.87 -6.45 -8.74
C ARG A 39 -8.37 -5.24 -7.95
N ALA A 40 -8.64 -5.20 -6.65
CA ALA A 40 -8.14 -4.12 -5.80
C ALA A 40 -6.61 -4.13 -5.71
N LEU A 41 -5.97 -5.31 -5.61
CA LEU A 41 -4.51 -5.41 -5.62
C LEU A 41 -3.91 -4.98 -6.97
N GLU A 42 -4.51 -5.38 -8.10
CA GLU A 42 -4.13 -4.91 -9.44
C GLU A 42 -4.23 -3.38 -9.56
N ASP A 43 -5.34 -2.80 -9.10
CA ASP A 43 -5.55 -1.35 -9.09
C ASP A 43 -4.51 -0.62 -8.24
N ILE A 44 -4.16 -1.17 -7.07
CA ILE A 44 -3.11 -0.63 -6.21
C ILE A 44 -1.75 -0.71 -6.92
N ALA A 45 -1.41 -1.85 -7.54
CA ALA A 45 -0.17 -2.04 -8.26
C ALA A 45 0.00 -1.02 -9.39
N LEU A 46 -1.06 -0.79 -10.17
CA LEU A 46 -1.08 0.21 -11.24
C LEU A 46 -0.86 1.63 -10.68
N ARG A 47 -1.53 1.96 -9.57
CA ARG A 47 -1.35 3.27 -8.91
C ARG A 47 0.05 3.44 -8.36
N PHE A 48 0.71 2.38 -7.91
CA PHE A 48 2.10 2.45 -7.46
C PHE A 48 3.07 2.81 -8.60
N VAL A 49 2.79 2.34 -9.83
CA VAL A 49 3.54 2.79 -11.01
C VAL A 49 3.39 4.30 -11.19
N GLN A 50 2.15 4.81 -11.13
CA GLN A 50 1.89 6.25 -11.28
C GLN A 50 2.54 7.07 -10.16
N ILE A 51 2.44 6.61 -8.91
CA ILE A 51 3.03 7.26 -7.73
C ILE A 51 4.55 7.42 -7.89
N ARG A 52 5.25 6.39 -8.38
CA ARG A 52 6.70 6.47 -8.64
C ARG A 52 7.02 7.51 -9.72
N THR A 53 6.21 7.59 -10.76
CA THR A 53 6.36 8.59 -11.84
C THR A 53 6.10 10.01 -11.33
N ASP A 54 5.04 10.22 -10.56
CA ASP A 54 4.67 11.52 -9.99
C ASP A 54 5.75 12.01 -9.01
N TYR A 55 6.31 11.10 -8.20
CA TYR A 55 7.40 11.42 -7.28
C TYR A 55 8.69 11.79 -8.00
N THR A 56 9.12 10.99 -8.99
CA THR A 56 10.36 11.25 -9.74
C THR A 56 10.29 12.50 -10.62
N SER A 57 9.09 12.88 -11.09
CA SER A 57 8.85 14.12 -11.84
C SER A 57 8.67 15.36 -10.94
N GLY A 58 8.67 15.20 -9.61
CA GLY A 58 8.44 16.30 -8.66
C GLY A 58 7.00 16.85 -8.68
N ASN A 59 6.06 16.15 -9.30
CA ASN A 59 4.67 16.59 -9.39
C ASN A 59 3.90 16.22 -8.11
N HIS A 60 4.12 16.99 -7.06
CA HIS A 60 3.50 16.75 -5.74
C HIS A 60 1.96 16.77 -5.78
N GLN A 61 1.35 17.56 -6.67
CA GLN A 61 -0.11 17.59 -6.80
C GLN A 61 -0.65 16.29 -7.40
N ALA A 62 0.01 15.74 -8.43
CA ALA A 62 -0.35 14.44 -8.99
C ALA A 62 -0.07 13.32 -7.98
N LEU A 63 1.09 13.35 -7.33
CA LEU A 63 1.48 12.40 -6.29
C LEU A 63 0.41 12.33 -5.19
N ARG A 64 -0.04 13.48 -4.69
CA ARG A 64 -1.12 13.58 -3.69
C ARG A 64 -2.39 12.86 -4.17
N LYS A 65 -2.82 13.12 -5.41
CA LYS A 65 -4.03 12.49 -5.98
C LYS A 65 -3.88 10.98 -6.10
N SER A 66 -2.73 10.51 -6.60
CA SER A 66 -2.44 9.10 -6.80
C SER A 66 -2.40 8.34 -5.47
N VAL A 67 -1.74 8.88 -4.44
CA VAL A 67 -1.71 8.32 -3.09
C VAL A 67 -3.10 8.31 -2.45
N HIS A 68 -3.82 9.43 -2.52
CA HIS A 68 -5.17 9.55 -1.94
C HIS A 68 -6.13 8.49 -2.50
N ALA A 69 -6.02 8.17 -3.78
CA ALA A 69 -6.88 7.19 -4.42
C ALA A 69 -6.56 5.73 -4.04
N VAL A 70 -5.38 5.43 -3.52
CA VAL A 70 -5.05 4.09 -3.00
C VAL A 70 -5.69 3.83 -1.63
N ILE A 71 -5.79 4.86 -0.78
CA ILE A 71 -6.25 4.74 0.61
C ILE A 71 -7.60 4.01 0.74
N PRO A 72 -8.68 4.40 0.02
CA PRO A 72 -9.97 3.72 0.14
C PRO A 72 -9.96 2.30 -0.45
N ILE A 73 -9.17 2.05 -1.50
CA ILE A 73 -9.04 0.72 -2.10
C ILE A 73 -8.38 -0.23 -1.11
N ALA A 74 -7.28 0.21 -0.48
CA ALA A 74 -6.62 -0.54 0.57
C ALA A 74 -7.56 -0.82 1.75
N ALA A 75 -8.38 0.15 2.15
CA ALA A 75 -9.33 -0.02 3.25
C ALA A 75 -10.42 -1.06 2.90
N GLN A 76 -10.89 -1.07 1.66
CA GLN A 76 -11.91 -2.00 1.18
C GLN A 76 -11.48 -3.46 1.31
N ILE A 77 -10.19 -3.76 1.10
CA ILE A 77 -9.66 -5.13 1.15
C ILE A 77 -8.92 -5.45 2.44
N GLY A 78 -9.16 -4.68 3.50
CA GLY A 78 -8.58 -4.98 4.81
C GLY A 78 -7.08 -4.71 4.88
N LEU A 79 -6.57 -3.65 4.25
CA LEU A 79 -5.17 -3.20 4.40
C LEU A 79 -5.10 -1.88 5.20
N PRO A 80 -5.51 -1.86 6.49
CA PRO A 80 -5.58 -0.63 7.28
C PRO A 80 -4.19 0.00 7.48
N GLY A 81 -3.13 -0.80 7.59
CA GLY A 81 -1.75 -0.32 7.66
C GLY A 81 -1.34 0.45 6.41
N LEU A 82 -1.71 -0.05 5.23
CA LEU A 82 -1.44 0.64 3.96
C LEU A 82 -2.25 1.94 3.87
N SER A 83 -3.54 1.91 4.23
CA SER A 83 -4.38 3.11 4.28
C SER A 83 -3.80 4.19 5.22
N GLN A 84 -3.29 3.78 6.40
CA GLN A 84 -2.68 4.70 7.35
C GLN A 84 -1.39 5.31 6.81
N ILE A 85 -0.48 4.49 6.28
CA ILE A 85 0.78 4.98 5.71
C ILE A 85 0.51 5.92 4.53
N GLY A 86 -0.53 5.65 3.72
CA GLY A 86 -0.97 6.55 2.66
C GLY A 86 -1.37 7.93 3.19
N ARG A 87 -2.06 8.00 4.34
CA ARG A 87 -2.38 9.27 5.00
C ARG A 87 -1.12 9.99 5.49
N ASP A 88 -0.15 9.26 6.04
CA ASP A 88 1.13 9.84 6.47
C ASP A 88 1.87 10.47 5.27
N VAL A 89 1.87 9.81 4.11
CA VAL A 89 2.42 10.36 2.86
C VAL A 89 1.69 11.65 2.46
N LEU A 90 0.35 11.68 2.51
CA LEU A 90 -0.42 12.90 2.19
C LEU A 90 -0.08 14.07 3.11
N ILE A 91 0.13 13.81 4.40
CA ILE A 91 0.56 14.81 5.38
C ILE A 91 1.94 15.34 5.01
N CYS A 92 2.90 14.48 4.68
CA CYS A 92 4.25 14.90 4.29
C CYS A 92 4.27 15.69 2.97
N VAL A 93 3.41 15.33 2.00
CA VAL A 93 3.22 16.12 0.78
C VAL A 93 2.71 17.53 1.13
N ASP A 94 1.70 17.64 2.00
CA ASP A 94 1.11 18.92 2.38
C ASP A 94 2.05 19.82 3.20
N GLN A 95 2.93 19.21 4.00
CA GLN A 95 3.95 19.91 4.78
C GLN A 95 5.16 20.34 3.94
N ALA A 96 5.26 19.90 2.68
CA ALA A 96 6.40 20.14 1.80
C ALA A 96 7.74 19.72 2.43
N ASP A 97 7.75 18.63 3.21
CA ASP A 97 8.97 18.04 3.79
C ASP A 97 9.49 16.92 2.86
N PRO A 98 10.53 17.17 2.05
CA PRO A 98 11.04 16.19 1.10
C PRO A 98 11.65 14.97 1.78
N VAL A 99 12.20 15.11 2.99
CA VAL A 99 12.83 14.00 3.72
C VAL A 99 11.77 13.08 4.28
N ALA A 100 10.77 13.65 4.96
CA ALA A 100 9.65 12.89 5.50
C ALA A 100 8.82 12.25 4.37
N LEU A 101 8.63 12.96 3.25
CA LEU A 101 7.96 12.43 2.07
C LEU A 101 8.69 11.23 1.48
N ALA A 102 10.00 11.34 1.25
CA ALA A 102 10.80 10.23 0.73
C ALA A 102 10.70 8.98 1.63
N ALA A 103 10.84 9.17 2.95
CA ALA A 103 10.81 8.08 3.92
C ALA A 103 9.43 7.41 3.98
N THR A 104 8.35 8.19 4.09
CA THR A 104 6.99 7.67 4.16
C THR A 104 6.55 7.02 2.85
N LEU A 105 6.97 7.56 1.71
CA LEU A 105 6.65 7.00 0.39
C LEU A 105 7.37 5.66 0.16
N CYS A 106 8.65 5.55 0.51
CA CYS A 106 9.36 4.26 0.46
C CYS A 106 8.67 3.22 1.35
N ARG A 107 8.23 3.62 2.54
CA ARG A 107 7.46 2.75 3.44
C ARG A 107 6.14 2.30 2.81
N PHE A 108 5.41 3.23 2.19
CA PHE A 108 4.13 2.96 1.52
C PHE A 108 4.26 1.93 0.40
N LEU A 109 5.23 2.12 -0.49
CA LEU A 109 5.49 1.24 -1.62
C LEU A 109 5.91 -0.16 -1.14
N ARG A 110 6.86 -0.24 -0.20
CA ARG A 110 7.31 -1.53 0.35
C ARG A 110 6.17 -2.28 1.06
N TRP A 111 5.32 -1.58 1.81
CA TRP A 111 4.20 -2.21 2.51
C TRP A 111 3.19 -2.80 1.52
N GLY A 112 2.82 -2.05 0.48
CA GLY A 112 1.89 -2.55 -0.54
C GLY A 112 2.48 -3.71 -1.35
N GLU A 113 3.77 -3.63 -1.71
CA GLU A 113 4.48 -4.74 -2.39
C GLU A 113 4.53 -6.00 -1.53
N THR A 114 4.75 -5.85 -0.22
CA THR A 114 4.71 -6.97 0.73
C THR A 114 3.30 -7.56 0.82
N ALA A 115 2.25 -6.72 0.88
CA ALA A 115 0.87 -7.18 0.91
C ALA A 115 0.49 -7.98 -0.34
N MET A 116 0.90 -7.52 -1.53
CA MET A 116 0.68 -8.25 -2.79
C MET A 116 1.41 -9.59 -2.80
N SER A 117 2.67 -9.62 -2.38
CA SER A 117 3.44 -10.89 -2.28
C SER A 117 2.82 -11.86 -1.27
N CYS A 118 2.28 -11.36 -0.16
CA CYS A 118 1.58 -12.18 0.83
C CYS A 118 0.28 -12.76 0.26
N ALA A 119 -0.48 -11.96 -0.50
CA ALA A 119 -1.66 -12.45 -1.21
C ALA A 119 -1.26 -13.56 -2.21
N ASP A 120 -0.26 -13.33 -3.05
CA ASP A 120 0.21 -14.33 -4.03
C ASP A 120 0.66 -15.65 -3.38
N MET A 121 1.29 -15.59 -2.20
CA MET A 121 1.73 -16.78 -1.46
C MET A 121 0.61 -17.48 -0.68
N GLY A 122 -0.49 -16.78 -0.36
CA GLY A 122 -1.61 -17.27 0.45
C GLY A 122 -2.89 -17.57 -0.34
N LEU A 123 -2.96 -17.25 -1.63
CA LEU A 123 -4.11 -17.46 -2.52
C LEU A 123 -4.23 -18.92 -2.99
N ASP A 124 -4.15 -19.89 -2.07
CA ASP A 124 -4.86 -21.15 -2.25
C ASP A 124 -6.19 -21.01 -1.50
N LEU A 125 -7.17 -20.32 -2.13
CA LEU A 125 -8.53 -20.15 -1.61
C LEU A 125 -9.36 -21.42 -1.78
N SER A 126 -8.75 -22.57 -1.49
CA SER A 126 -9.44 -23.82 -1.24
C SER A 126 -10.11 -23.74 0.15
N LEU A 127 -11.22 -23.00 0.24
CA LEU A 127 -12.25 -23.21 1.27
C LEU A 127 -13.12 -24.43 0.91
#